data_AF-A0A5E5PCB8-F1
#
_entry.id   AF-A0A5E5PCB8-F1
#
_cell.length_a   1.000
_cell.length_b   1.000
_cell.length_c   1.000
_cell.angle_alpha   90.00
_cell.angle_beta   90.00
_cell.angle_gamma   90.00
#
_symmetry.space_group_name_H-M   'P 1'
#
loop_
_entity.id
_entity.type
_entity.pdbx_description
1 polymer ?
#
loop_
_entity_poly.entity_id
_entity_poly.type
_entity_poly.pdbx_seq_one_letter_code
_entity_poly.pdbx_strand_id
1 'polypeptide(L)'
;MPFETDEEREIAKGVGGYARPMPAAWLARQAQLVHTRLTQADIVISTALIPGRAAPTLIAEDTVKAMKPGSVIIDLAAGRGANGGGNCPLSVADEVVKVHGVTIAGYTNLAGMVAADASALYARNVLDFLKLVIDKEGKLVIDTNDDIVAACLMCRDGEVLRAA
;
A
#
# COMPACT_ATOMS: atom_id res chain seq x y z
N MET A 1 13.32 -10.90 -7.67
CA MET A 1 13.08 -12.13 -8.44
C MET A 1 13.41 -11.85 -9.90
N PRO A 2 14.31 -12.62 -10.54
CA PRO A 2 14.56 -12.48 -11.97
C PRO A 2 13.30 -12.81 -12.79
N PHE A 3 13.07 -12.07 -13.87
CA PHE A 3 12.04 -12.40 -14.86
C PHE A 3 12.57 -13.45 -15.82
N GLU A 4 11.90 -14.58 -15.92
CA GLU A 4 12.27 -15.72 -16.78
C GLU A 4 11.55 -15.66 -18.13
N THR A 5 10.36 -15.05 -18.21
CA THR A 5 9.57 -14.97 -19.46
C THR A 5 9.37 -13.54 -19.95
N ASP A 6 9.07 -13.36 -21.25
CA ASP A 6 8.69 -12.06 -21.80
C ASP A 6 7.38 -11.54 -21.22
N GLU A 7 6.42 -12.43 -20.95
CA GLU A 7 5.17 -12.09 -20.27
C GLU A 7 5.44 -11.47 -18.88
N GLU A 8 6.31 -12.07 -18.08
CA GLU A 8 6.71 -11.53 -16.77
C GLU A 8 7.35 -10.14 -16.92
N ARG A 9 8.21 -9.94 -17.92
CA ARG A 9 8.86 -8.65 -18.20
C ARG A 9 7.84 -7.58 -18.58
N GLU A 10 6.87 -7.89 -19.42
CA GLU A 10 5.84 -6.95 -19.85
C GLU A 10 4.86 -6.60 -18.72
N ILE A 11 4.44 -7.59 -17.91
CA ILE A 11 3.57 -7.36 -16.75
C ILE A 11 4.26 -6.47 -15.71
N ALA A 12 5.56 -6.68 -15.47
CA ALA A 12 6.34 -5.93 -14.50
C ALA A 12 6.47 -4.43 -14.82
N LYS A 13 6.30 -4.02 -16.08
CA LYS A 13 6.29 -2.60 -16.46
C LYS A 13 5.07 -1.85 -15.90
N GLY A 14 3.97 -2.57 -15.62
CA GLY A 14 2.72 -1.98 -15.14
C GLY A 14 2.03 -1.07 -16.16
N VAL A 15 0.95 -0.42 -15.74
CA VAL A 15 0.27 0.65 -16.50
C VAL A 15 0.00 1.81 -15.54
N GLY A 16 0.33 3.03 -15.92
CA GLY A 16 0.11 4.22 -15.08
C GLY A 16 0.89 4.20 -13.75
N GLY A 17 2.02 3.49 -13.69
CA GLY A 17 2.85 3.37 -12.48
C GLY A 17 2.39 2.33 -11.45
N TYR A 18 1.26 1.65 -11.69
CA TYR A 18 0.76 0.58 -10.82
C TYR A 18 1.15 -0.81 -11.31
N ALA A 19 1.48 -1.68 -10.36
CA ALA A 19 1.83 -3.08 -10.63
C ALA A 19 0.62 -3.89 -11.12
N ARG A 20 0.86 -4.75 -12.11
CA ARG A 20 -0.10 -5.78 -12.53
C ARG A 20 0.14 -7.08 -11.76
N PRO A 21 -0.88 -7.94 -11.59
CA PRO A 21 -0.69 -9.26 -10.98
C PRO A 21 0.30 -10.10 -11.80
N MET A 22 1.31 -10.64 -11.13
CA MET A 22 2.32 -11.51 -11.75
C MET A 22 1.76 -12.93 -11.98
N PRO A 23 2.29 -13.67 -12.98
CA PRO A 23 1.90 -15.06 -13.22
C PRO A 23 2.14 -15.96 -12.00
N ALA A 24 1.34 -17.03 -11.87
CA ALA A 24 1.40 -17.95 -10.73
C ALA A 24 2.78 -18.58 -10.52
N ALA A 25 3.48 -18.94 -11.61
CA ALA A 25 4.82 -19.49 -11.55
C ALA A 25 5.83 -18.48 -10.96
N TRP A 26 5.72 -17.21 -11.34
CA TRP A 26 6.54 -16.14 -10.77
C TRP A 26 6.25 -15.94 -9.29
N LEU A 27 4.96 -15.90 -8.91
CA LEU A 27 4.53 -15.75 -7.51
C LEU A 27 5.05 -16.90 -6.64
N ALA A 28 5.03 -18.13 -7.13
CA ALA A 28 5.58 -19.29 -6.42
C ALA A 28 7.10 -19.15 -6.20
N ARG A 29 7.86 -18.79 -7.24
CA ARG A 29 9.30 -18.54 -7.12
C ARG A 29 9.59 -17.37 -6.17
N GLN A 30 8.78 -16.32 -6.22
CA GLN A 30 8.87 -15.17 -5.33
C GLN A 30 8.58 -15.54 -3.87
N ALA A 31 7.55 -16.34 -3.61
CA ALA A 31 7.22 -16.82 -2.27
C ALA A 31 8.38 -17.63 -1.68
N GLN A 32 9.00 -18.51 -2.48
CA GLN A 32 10.16 -19.28 -2.04
C GLN A 32 11.37 -18.39 -1.71
N LEU A 33 11.65 -17.38 -2.53
CA LEU A 33 12.74 -16.45 -2.23
C LEU A 33 12.45 -15.61 -0.99
N VAL A 34 11.22 -15.11 -0.85
CA VAL A 34 10.80 -14.36 0.34
C VAL A 34 10.97 -15.23 1.57
N HIS A 35 10.49 -16.47 1.55
CA HIS A 35 10.70 -17.41 2.65
C HIS A 35 12.17 -17.51 3.05
N THR A 36 13.05 -17.87 2.11
CA THR A 36 14.49 -18.02 2.37
C THR A 36 15.14 -16.75 2.92
N ARG A 37 14.70 -15.56 2.49
CA ARG A 37 15.25 -14.29 2.97
C ARG A 37 14.74 -13.93 4.36
N LEU A 38 13.46 -14.17 4.63
CA LEU A 38 12.84 -13.80 5.89
C LEU A 38 13.30 -14.68 7.05
N THR A 39 13.63 -15.95 6.83
CA THR A 39 14.22 -16.81 7.86
C THR A 39 15.58 -16.31 8.36
N GLN A 40 16.28 -15.52 7.54
CA GLN A 40 17.58 -14.93 7.87
C GLN A 40 17.45 -13.50 8.43
N ALA A 41 16.30 -12.86 8.23
CA ALA A 41 16.06 -11.46 8.59
C ALA A 41 15.65 -11.29 10.06
N ASP A 42 16.14 -10.21 10.66
CA ASP A 42 15.75 -9.83 12.01
C ASP A 42 14.57 -8.84 12.00
N ILE A 43 14.48 -7.98 10.97
CA ILE A 43 13.38 -7.02 10.77
C ILE A 43 12.88 -7.11 9.33
N VAL A 44 11.56 -7.14 9.16
CA VAL A 44 10.88 -7.20 7.87
C VAL A 44 9.85 -6.07 7.81
N ILE A 45 9.84 -5.32 6.72
CA ILE A 45 8.84 -4.27 6.47
C ILE A 45 8.10 -4.62 5.18
N SER A 46 6.79 -4.85 5.26
CA SER A 46 5.95 -5.16 4.10
C SER A 46 5.03 -3.99 3.77
N THR A 47 5.00 -3.60 2.50
CA THR A 47 4.34 -2.38 2.02
C THR A 47 3.44 -2.61 0.80
N ALA A 48 3.20 -3.87 0.43
CA ALA A 48 2.51 -4.19 -0.81
C ALA A 48 1.00 -3.98 -0.66
N LEU A 49 0.48 -2.93 -1.29
CA LEU A 49 -0.93 -2.63 -1.33
C LEU A 49 -1.31 -2.11 -2.72
N ILE A 50 -2.28 -2.74 -3.37
CA ILE A 50 -2.85 -2.28 -4.63
C ILE A 50 -4.21 -1.63 -4.32
N PRO A 51 -4.45 -0.37 -4.74
CA PRO A 51 -5.74 0.28 -4.53
C PRO A 51 -6.91 -0.57 -5.05
N GLY A 52 -7.98 -0.65 -4.25
CA GLY A 52 -9.19 -1.41 -4.59
C GLY A 52 -9.06 -2.93 -4.49
N ARG A 53 -7.93 -3.47 -4.01
CA ARG A 53 -7.72 -4.92 -3.84
C ARG A 53 -7.29 -5.26 -2.42
N ALA A 54 -7.59 -6.48 -2.00
CA ALA A 54 -7.02 -7.04 -0.79
C ALA A 54 -5.49 -7.12 -0.91
N ALA A 55 -4.80 -6.82 0.18
CA ALA A 55 -3.35 -6.96 0.27
C ALA A 55 -2.95 -8.42 -0.01
N PRO A 56 -1.93 -8.67 -0.86
CA PRO A 56 -1.48 -10.03 -1.14
C PRO A 56 -0.76 -10.61 0.08
N THR A 57 -0.95 -11.90 0.34
CA THR A 57 -0.14 -12.64 1.31
C THR A 57 1.26 -12.83 0.75
N LEU A 58 2.23 -12.14 1.36
CA LEU A 58 3.66 -12.26 1.03
C LEU A 58 4.42 -13.02 2.12
N ILE A 59 3.96 -12.90 3.37
CA ILE A 59 4.60 -13.50 4.53
C ILE A 59 3.65 -14.57 5.07
N ALA A 60 3.74 -15.78 4.52
CA ALA A 60 2.98 -16.92 4.99
C ALA A 60 3.29 -17.25 6.46
N GLU A 61 2.34 -17.81 7.19
CA GLU A 61 2.54 -18.20 8.59
C GLU A 61 3.74 -19.13 8.78
N ASP A 62 3.96 -20.08 7.87
CA ASP A 62 5.11 -21.00 7.93
C ASP A 62 6.45 -20.26 7.76
N THR A 63 6.45 -19.14 7.03
CA THR A 63 7.62 -18.25 7.00
C THR A 63 7.84 -17.61 8.35
N VAL A 64 6.79 -17.10 9.02
CA VAL A 64 6.89 -16.50 10.36
C VAL A 64 7.42 -17.52 11.39
N LYS A 65 6.92 -18.76 11.36
CA LYS A 65 7.39 -19.85 12.23
C LYS A 65 8.88 -20.14 12.05
N ALA A 66 9.39 -19.98 10.83
CA ALA A 66 10.78 -20.25 10.49
C ALA A 66 11.72 -19.04 10.70
N MET A 67 11.18 -17.87 11.06
CA MET A 67 12.01 -16.72 11.44
C MET A 67 12.71 -16.95 12.78
N LYS A 68 13.80 -16.22 13.01
CA LYS A 68 14.48 -16.24 14.30
C LYS A 68 13.54 -15.72 15.41
N PRO A 69 13.48 -16.38 16.58
CA PRO A 69 12.77 -15.81 17.72
C PRO A 69 13.33 -14.43 18.08
N GLY A 70 12.44 -13.47 18.30
CA GLY A 70 12.79 -12.07 18.54
C GLY A 70 12.76 -11.18 17.29
N SER A 71 12.61 -11.74 16.09
CA SER A 71 12.43 -10.95 14.87
C SER A 71 11.16 -10.09 14.91
N VAL A 72 11.14 -9.05 14.08
CA VAL A 72 10.03 -8.08 13.98
C VAL A 72 9.50 -7.99 12.55
N ILE A 73 8.18 -7.98 12.39
CA ILE A 73 7.48 -7.66 11.15
C ILE A 73 6.72 -6.35 11.36
N ILE A 74 6.91 -5.39 10.46
CA ILE A 74 6.10 -4.16 10.37
C ILE A 74 5.27 -4.27 9.10
N ASP A 75 3.96 -4.47 9.25
CA ASP A 75 3.05 -4.71 8.14
C ASP A 75 2.19 -3.47 7.87
N LEU A 76 2.58 -2.69 6.85
CA LEU A 76 1.89 -1.45 6.48
C LEU A 76 0.54 -1.70 5.81
N ALA A 77 0.25 -2.95 5.45
CA ALA A 77 -1.02 -3.35 4.83
C ALA A 77 -1.97 -4.05 5.83
N ALA A 78 -1.68 -4.01 7.13
CA ALA A 78 -2.54 -4.58 8.17
C ALA A 78 -3.99 -4.06 8.07
N GLY A 79 -4.97 -4.94 8.30
CA GLY A 79 -6.38 -4.63 8.11
C GLY A 79 -6.86 -4.59 6.65
N ARG A 80 -5.96 -4.74 5.67
CA ARG A 80 -6.30 -4.67 4.22
C ARG A 80 -6.14 -6.01 3.50
N GLY A 81 -5.66 -7.05 4.16
CA GLY A 81 -5.56 -8.40 3.63
C GLY A 81 -6.85 -9.21 3.76
N ALA A 82 -6.80 -10.47 3.31
CA ALA A 82 -7.90 -11.41 3.51
C ALA A 82 -8.19 -11.57 5.01
N ASN A 83 -9.48 -11.65 5.37
CA ASN A 83 -9.95 -11.80 6.75
C ASN A 83 -9.45 -10.70 7.73
N GLY A 84 -9.10 -9.51 7.23
CA GLY A 84 -8.60 -8.41 8.06
C GLY A 84 -7.10 -8.47 8.41
N GLY A 85 -6.35 -9.40 7.82
CA GLY A 85 -4.88 -9.45 7.96
C GLY A 85 -4.18 -8.37 7.14
N GLY A 86 -2.90 -8.57 6.78
CA GLY A 86 -2.16 -7.69 5.87
C GLY A 86 -1.34 -8.48 4.86
N ASN A 87 -0.11 -8.04 4.57
CA ASN A 87 0.82 -8.88 3.82
C ASN A 87 1.25 -10.12 4.61
N CYS A 88 1.16 -10.06 5.95
CA CYS A 88 1.18 -11.21 6.84
C CYS A 88 -0.25 -11.54 7.31
N PRO A 89 -0.75 -12.78 7.14
CA PRO A 89 -2.09 -13.17 7.62
C PRO A 89 -2.24 -13.11 9.14
N LEU A 90 -1.13 -13.11 9.88
CA LEU A 90 -1.10 -13.03 11.34
C LEU A 90 -1.13 -11.59 11.87
N SER A 91 -1.04 -10.58 10.99
CA SER A 91 -1.16 -9.17 11.37
C SER A 91 -2.56 -8.88 11.90
N VAL A 92 -2.63 -8.16 13.01
CA VAL A 92 -3.89 -7.63 13.57
C VAL A 92 -3.85 -6.12 13.45
N ALA A 93 -4.89 -5.53 12.88
CA ALA A 93 -4.98 -4.09 12.67
C ALA A 93 -4.89 -3.33 14.00
N ASP A 94 -4.03 -2.31 14.03
CA ASP A 94 -3.78 -1.41 15.17
C ASP A 94 -3.25 -2.09 16.45
N GLU A 95 -2.74 -3.32 16.32
CA GLU A 95 -2.15 -4.08 17.41
C GLU A 95 -0.68 -4.44 17.14
N VAL A 96 0.05 -4.72 18.23
CA VAL A 96 1.36 -5.36 18.19
C VAL A 96 1.22 -6.73 18.85
N VAL A 97 1.24 -7.78 18.03
CA VAL A 97 1.05 -9.16 18.47
C VAL A 97 2.37 -9.91 18.48
N LYS A 98 2.51 -10.90 19.35
CA LYS A 98 3.65 -11.81 19.35
C LYS A 98 3.18 -13.22 19.01
N VAL A 99 3.65 -13.74 17.89
CA VAL A 99 3.23 -15.05 17.37
C VAL A 99 4.49 -15.83 16.93
N HIS A 100 4.60 -17.10 17.32
CA HIS A 100 5.75 -17.96 17.00
C HIS A 100 7.12 -17.36 17.38
N GLY A 101 7.16 -16.54 18.44
CA GLY A 101 8.37 -15.86 18.88
C GLY A 101 8.72 -14.59 18.10
N VAL A 102 7.94 -14.22 17.07
CA VAL A 102 8.10 -13.01 16.25
C VAL A 102 7.11 -11.95 16.69
N THR A 103 7.54 -10.69 16.74
CA THR A 103 6.67 -9.54 17.01
C THR A 103 6.15 -8.97 15.70
N ILE A 104 4.85 -8.76 15.57
CA ILE A 104 4.18 -8.27 14.35
C ILE A 104 3.42 -7.00 14.71
N ALA A 105 3.81 -5.87 14.10
CA ALA A 105 3.15 -4.58 14.29
C ALA A 105 2.27 -4.25 13.08
N GLY A 106 0.97 -4.08 13.32
CA GLY A 106 -0.04 -3.85 12.29
C GLY A 106 -0.71 -2.47 12.37
N TYR A 107 0.03 -1.41 12.67
CA TYR A 107 -0.53 -0.06 12.76
C TYR A 107 -1.10 0.43 11.42
N THR A 108 -2.36 0.88 11.41
CA THR A 108 -3.03 1.31 10.17
C THR A 108 -2.93 2.82 9.91
N ASN A 109 -2.58 3.62 10.93
CA ASN A 109 -2.39 5.06 10.83
C ASN A 109 -0.96 5.51 11.22
N LEU A 110 0.05 5.00 10.51
CA LEU A 110 1.44 5.37 10.73
C LEU A 110 1.72 6.86 10.51
N ALA A 111 1.02 7.51 9.57
CA ALA A 111 1.13 8.96 9.36
C ALA A 111 0.72 9.75 10.61
N GLY A 112 -0.29 9.26 11.35
CA GLY A 112 -0.70 9.82 12.64
C GLY A 112 0.37 9.72 13.73
N MET A 113 1.33 8.80 13.62
CA MET A 113 2.46 8.69 14.56
C MET A 113 3.56 9.73 14.30
N VAL A 114 3.53 10.39 13.14
CA VAL A 114 4.42 11.50 12.75
C VAL A 114 3.58 12.73 12.38
N ALA A 115 2.58 13.04 13.23
CA ALA A 115 1.50 13.97 12.93
C ALA A 115 1.97 15.38 12.51
N ALA A 116 3.05 15.90 13.10
CA ALA A 116 3.56 17.24 12.75
C ALA A 116 4.01 17.31 11.28
N ASP A 117 4.87 16.37 10.86
CA ASP A 117 5.38 16.31 9.49
C ASP A 117 4.28 15.92 8.50
N ALA A 118 3.44 14.94 8.84
CA ALA A 118 2.32 14.53 8.02
C ALA A 118 1.35 15.70 7.77
N SER A 119 1.05 16.49 8.80
CA SER A 119 0.18 17.67 8.67
C SER A 119 0.81 18.75 7.80
N ALA A 120 2.10 19.04 7.97
CA ALA A 120 2.80 20.04 7.18
C ALA A 120 2.83 19.67 5.69
N LEU A 121 3.16 18.42 5.37
CA LEU A 121 3.19 17.92 3.99
C LEU A 121 1.79 17.87 3.37
N TYR A 122 0.78 17.41 4.11
CA TYR A 122 -0.60 17.38 3.61
C TYR A 122 -1.16 18.78 3.38
N ALA A 123 -0.90 19.73 4.28
CA ALA A 123 -1.30 21.13 4.11
C ALA A 123 -0.68 21.76 2.85
N ARG A 124 0.57 21.40 2.51
CA ARG A 124 1.20 21.83 1.26
C ARG A 124 0.47 21.24 0.03
N ASN A 125 0.15 19.95 0.04
CA ASN A 125 -0.61 19.32 -1.04
C ASN A 125 -1.97 20.00 -1.25
N VAL A 126 -2.70 20.30 -0.17
CA VAL A 126 -3.98 21.02 -0.22
C VAL A 126 -3.77 22.43 -0.79
N LEU A 127 -2.78 23.18 -0.29
CA LEU A 127 -2.48 24.53 -0.79
C LEU A 127 -2.15 24.53 -2.28
N ASP A 128 -1.36 23.56 -2.74
CA ASP A 128 -0.97 23.46 -4.14
C ASP A 128 -2.15 23.06 -5.03
N PHE A 129 -3.04 22.18 -4.57
CA PHE A 129 -4.30 21.88 -5.26
C PHE A 129 -5.24 23.08 -5.31
N LEU A 130 -5.35 23.86 -4.22
CA LEU A 130 -6.20 25.06 -4.18
C LEU A 130 -5.81 26.11 -5.24
N LYS A 131 -4.53 26.18 -5.63
CA LYS A 131 -4.08 27.06 -6.73
C LYS A 131 -4.69 26.71 -8.08
N LEU A 132 -5.17 25.48 -8.26
CA LEU A 132 -5.84 25.02 -9.48
C LEU A 132 -7.33 25.38 -9.49
N VAL A 133 -7.93 25.56 -8.31
CA VAL A 133 -9.38 25.76 -8.16
C VAL A 133 -9.79 27.11 -7.58
N ILE A 134 -8.83 27.97 -7.25
CA ILE A 134 -9.07 29.33 -6.76
C ILE A 134 -8.33 30.32 -7.65
N ASP A 135 -9.05 31.32 -8.17
CA ASP A 135 -8.46 32.38 -8.98
C ASP A 135 -7.71 33.43 -8.14
N LYS A 136 -7.10 34.42 -8.81
CA LYS A 136 -6.31 35.47 -8.14
C LYS A 136 -7.16 36.38 -7.26
N GLU A 137 -8.47 36.43 -7.53
CA GLU A 137 -9.47 37.19 -6.81
C GLU A 137 -10.08 36.41 -5.63
N GLY A 138 -9.65 35.16 -5.41
CA GLY A 138 -10.10 34.32 -4.31
C GLY A 138 -11.43 33.60 -4.57
N LYS A 139 -11.91 33.56 -5.81
CA LYS A 139 -13.15 32.87 -6.18
C LYS A 139 -12.87 31.42 -6.55
N LEU A 140 -13.80 30.55 -6.18
CA LEU A 140 -13.79 29.15 -6.61
C LEU A 140 -14.05 29.06 -8.11
N VAL A 141 -13.10 28.50 -8.84
CA VAL A 141 -13.17 28.24 -10.29
C VAL A 141 -12.82 26.78 -10.52
N ILE A 142 -13.81 25.96 -10.85
CA ILE A 142 -13.61 24.53 -11.16
C ILE A 142 -13.45 24.38 -12.67
N ASP A 143 -12.21 24.48 -13.15
CA ASP A 143 -11.88 24.25 -14.56
C ASP A 143 -11.80 22.75 -14.86
N THR A 144 -12.80 22.22 -15.56
CA THR A 144 -12.86 20.80 -15.94
C THR A 144 -11.95 20.46 -17.12
N ASN A 145 -11.26 21.43 -17.72
CA ASN A 145 -10.24 21.17 -18.74
C ASN A 145 -8.85 20.94 -18.14
N ASP A 146 -8.64 21.27 -16.86
CA ASP A 146 -7.43 20.90 -16.14
C ASP A 146 -7.51 19.40 -15.76
N ASP A 147 -6.54 18.60 -16.20
CA ASP A 147 -6.55 17.14 -16.01
C ASP A 147 -6.62 16.73 -14.53
N ILE A 148 -6.00 17.49 -13.63
CA ILE A 148 -5.95 17.19 -12.19
C ILE A 148 -7.30 17.52 -11.56
N VAL A 149 -7.85 18.71 -11.84
CA VAL A 149 -9.17 19.12 -11.36
C VAL A 149 -10.23 18.15 -11.90
N ALA A 150 -10.16 17.86 -13.20
CA ALA A 150 -11.03 16.90 -13.85
C ALA A 150 -10.92 15.54 -13.18
N ALA A 151 -9.73 15.01 -12.87
CA ALA A 151 -9.52 13.70 -12.24
C ALA A 151 -9.98 13.63 -10.77
N CYS A 152 -9.90 14.73 -10.03
CA CYS A 152 -10.28 14.78 -8.61
C CYS A 152 -11.77 15.09 -8.37
N LEU A 153 -12.48 15.65 -9.36
CA LEU A 153 -13.89 16.02 -9.21
C LEU A 153 -14.81 14.78 -9.16
N MET A 154 -15.37 14.48 -7.98
CA MET A 154 -16.27 13.33 -7.78
C MET A 154 -17.76 13.69 -7.94
N CYS A 155 -18.16 14.91 -7.55
CA CYS A 155 -19.53 15.38 -7.62
C CYS A 155 -19.61 16.89 -7.87
N ARG A 156 -20.72 17.35 -8.44
CA ARG A 156 -21.02 18.76 -8.66
C ARG A 156 -22.54 18.97 -8.70
N ASP A 157 -23.01 20.03 -8.04
CA ASP A 157 -24.44 20.42 -8.05
C ASP A 157 -25.42 19.30 -7.65
N GLY A 158 -24.99 18.43 -6.72
CA GLY A 158 -25.77 17.29 -6.23
C GLY A 158 -25.69 16.03 -7.10
N GLU A 159 -24.96 16.08 -8.22
CA GLU A 159 -24.77 14.94 -9.12
C GLU A 159 -23.38 14.31 -8.94
N VAL A 160 -23.34 12.97 -8.93
CA VAL A 160 -22.10 12.20 -8.93
C VAL A 160 -21.58 12.12 -10.37
N LEU A 161 -20.35 12.60 -10.60
CA LEU A 161 -19.74 12.64 -11.93
C LEU A 161 -18.86 11.41 -12.21
N ARG A 162 -18.39 10.73 -11.15
CA ARG A 162 -17.62 9.49 -11.25
C ARG A 162 -18.15 8.43 -10.29
N ALA A 163 -18.37 7.23 -10.81
CA ALA A 163 -18.59 6.04 -9.98
C ALA A 163 -17.28 5.64 -9.29
N ALA A 164 -17.40 5.18 -8.03
CA ALA A 164 -16.29 4.70 -7.21
C ALA A 164 -15.80 3.31 -7.63
#